data_AF-A0A8H3URM6-F1
#
_entry.id   AF-A0A8H3URM6-F1
#
_cell.length_a   1.000
_cell.length_b   1.000
_cell.length_c   1.000
_cell.angle_alpha   90.00
_cell.angle_beta   90.00
_cell.angle_gamma   90.00
#
_symmetry.space_group_name_H-M   'P 1'
#
loop_
_entity.id
_entity.type
_entity.pdbx_description
1 polymer ?
#
loop_
_entity_poly.entity_id
_entity_poly.type
_entity_poly.pdbx_seq_one_letter_code
_entity_poly.pdbx_strand_id
1 'polypeptide(L)'
;MKFFLSSILAALPLLTSGHVLRPRSQRRVCGNENFEIPDTLKTLHNRLSSTADTAAANLSATIPTYFHIVSSTANQDLVTDQMISDQLDVVNARYAVAGFTFNLVATDRTVNDKWASQQSERAMQKALRKGTYGTLNIYFLTDLPIPLLGQCTFPVANPTSAETVSDGCEIVATSMPGGAKVPYNLGLTVVHEIATMLVSKTSFQTSFVLSASDGGRPLFTNTPTEAQSTRVVITYLNEGAANIIWQIKPVDAQNVTQNHRPFLDGKLLRLRKGLKSSSYTGSNIIPPLMPTEQVFDYYDRKMKPLFGKDQLVEQTKVAISSSLITSCNQVLERLESDHLRHEKRIGWHLAQDSVGLLMTSMASTPNTLKGIEFKPKWLAQSPTAPPNSVRCRTCALSAFRNKKRQACPLRLTRPDSSKPPAASTQNFTPPPWIDTSPQSRASPEVCRALSHFFTKGKGHDVLGRLKEDQLALDPKGVSTLCEPSPSPTPTPPHKPHAHGPARPKPSTTADQIAKLSMAMTLRDCTFFVNVSHDAKGRIVIDGRLADLDPKSGDDAKRLGKWYWDEVDLIEQGWYTGTGVGAGKEGREEECWLWEGE
;
A
#
# COMPACT_ATOMS: atom_id res chain seq x y z
N MET A 1 31.76 23.99 -17.69
CA MET A 1 31.34 25.22 -18.40
C MET A 1 30.14 24.86 -19.28
N LYS A 2 28.94 25.36 -18.93
CA LYS A 2 27.80 25.67 -19.81
C LYS A 2 27.13 24.58 -20.71
N PHE A 3 25.83 24.40 -20.43
CA PHE A 3 24.68 24.13 -21.34
C PHE A 3 24.56 22.72 -21.96
N PHE A 4 23.39 22.08 -22.11
CA PHE A 4 22.00 22.51 -22.40
C PHE A 4 20.99 21.62 -21.63
N LEU A 5 19.96 22.13 -20.94
CA LEU A 5 18.67 22.68 -21.44
C LEU A 5 17.83 21.66 -22.24
N SER A 6 16.51 21.56 -22.14
CA SER A 6 15.45 22.24 -21.37
C SER A 6 14.12 21.77 -21.97
N SER A 7 13.01 22.15 -21.33
CA SER A 7 11.78 22.62 -22.00
C SER A 7 10.67 21.57 -22.23
N ILE A 8 9.38 21.81 -21.95
CA ILE A 8 8.63 23.05 -21.70
C ILE A 8 7.14 22.73 -21.36
N LEU A 9 6.52 23.59 -20.52
CA LEU A 9 5.09 23.99 -20.40
C LEU A 9 3.99 22.93 -20.13
N ALA A 10 2.82 23.23 -19.55
CA ALA A 10 2.22 24.38 -18.85
C ALA A 10 0.83 23.93 -18.34
N ALA A 11 0.28 24.72 -17.39
CA ALA A 11 -1.12 25.14 -17.25
C ALA A 11 -1.81 24.82 -15.91
N LEU A 12 -2.06 25.91 -15.16
CA LEU A 12 -3.06 26.06 -14.09
C LEU A 12 -4.52 25.93 -14.64
N PRO A 13 -5.52 25.64 -13.79
CA PRO A 13 -6.36 26.68 -13.14
C PRO A 13 -6.60 26.41 -11.63
N LEU A 14 -6.47 27.39 -10.73
CA LEU A 14 -7.42 28.44 -10.28
C LEU A 14 -8.63 27.97 -9.42
N LEU A 15 -8.53 28.29 -8.13
CA LEU A 15 -9.54 28.77 -7.14
C LEU A 15 -10.92 28.07 -7.03
N THR A 16 -11.26 27.62 -5.82
CA THR A 16 -12.30 28.26 -4.97
C THR A 16 -12.08 27.95 -3.49
N SER A 17 -12.19 28.98 -2.66
CA SER A 17 -12.21 28.92 -1.21
C SER A 17 -13.49 28.26 -0.70
N GLY A 18 -13.37 27.38 0.29
CA GLY A 18 -14.47 26.88 1.10
C GLY A 18 -14.05 26.80 2.56
N HIS A 19 -14.28 27.86 3.31
CA HIS A 19 -14.28 27.82 4.78
C HIS A 19 -15.35 26.83 5.25
N VAL A 20 -14.98 25.70 5.84
CA VAL A 20 -15.87 24.94 6.74
C VAL A 20 -15.07 24.38 7.91
N LEU A 21 -15.15 25.12 9.02
CA LEU A 21 -15.22 24.70 10.42
C LEU A 21 -14.50 23.39 10.84
N ARG A 22 -13.42 23.59 11.62
CA ARG A 22 -12.80 22.59 12.50
C ARG A 22 -13.83 21.92 13.43
N PRO A 23 -13.73 20.60 13.64
CA PRO A 23 -14.04 19.98 14.92
C PRO A 23 -12.78 19.56 15.67
N ARG A 24 -12.89 19.63 17.00
CA ARG A 24 -11.88 19.47 18.05
C ARG A 24 -11.27 18.06 18.18
N SER A 25 -9.95 18.07 18.36
CA SER A 25 -9.11 17.27 19.26
C SER A 25 -9.22 15.73 19.30
N GLN A 26 -8.16 15.06 18.85
CA GLN A 26 -7.52 13.95 19.58
C GLN A 26 -5.99 14.09 19.50
N ARG A 27 -5.34 13.75 20.62
CA ARG A 27 -4.11 14.35 21.17
C ARG A 27 -2.83 13.71 20.61
N ARG A 28 -1.83 14.52 20.20
CA ARG A 28 -0.43 14.11 19.97
C ARG A 28 0.36 14.33 21.26
N VAL A 29 0.81 13.27 21.95
CA VAL A 29 1.67 13.38 23.15
C VAL A 29 2.73 12.27 23.09
N CYS A 30 4.00 12.61 22.88
CA CYS A 30 5.14 11.69 23.05
C CYS A 30 6.41 12.43 23.47
N GLY A 31 7.20 11.86 24.40
CA GLY A 31 8.47 12.42 24.88
C GLY A 31 8.91 11.93 26.27
N ASN A 32 8.52 10.71 26.67
CA ASN A 32 8.87 10.17 27.98
C ASN A 32 10.23 9.45 27.95
N GLU A 33 10.80 9.15 29.12
CA GLU A 33 12.14 8.56 29.36
C GLU A 33 12.49 7.27 28.56
N ASN A 34 11.51 6.60 27.96
CA ASN A 34 11.67 5.34 27.21
C ASN A 34 11.91 5.52 25.69
N PHE A 35 12.53 6.61 25.26
CA PHE A 35 12.87 6.80 23.84
C PHE A 35 14.22 6.14 23.51
N GLU A 36 14.17 4.93 22.97
CA GLU A 36 15.30 4.30 22.28
C GLU A 36 15.39 4.86 20.86
N ILE A 37 16.59 5.28 20.45
CA ILE A 37 16.85 5.75 19.09
C ILE A 37 16.61 4.56 18.16
N PRO A 38 15.67 4.66 17.20
CA PRO A 38 15.47 3.59 16.25
C PRO A 38 16.78 3.34 15.52
N ASP A 39 17.18 2.08 15.36
CA ASP A 39 18.44 1.72 14.71
C ASP A 39 18.58 2.39 13.33
N THR A 40 17.47 2.86 12.73
CA THR A 40 17.38 3.62 11.48
C THR A 40 18.42 4.69 11.23
N LEU A 41 18.75 5.45 12.26
CA LEU A 41 19.69 6.57 12.16
C LEU A 41 21.14 6.10 12.00
N LYS A 42 21.50 4.96 12.61
CA LYS A 42 22.83 4.35 12.48
C LYS A 42 23.15 3.92 11.05
N THR A 43 22.16 3.76 10.16
CA THR A 43 22.41 3.35 8.77
C THR A 43 22.22 4.47 7.76
N LEU A 44 21.56 5.56 8.12
CA LEU A 44 21.64 6.79 7.32
C LEU A 44 23.08 7.33 7.32
N HIS A 45 23.79 7.19 8.45
CA HIS A 45 25.23 7.41 8.59
C HIS A 45 26.03 6.64 7.53
N ASN A 46 25.81 5.33 7.39
CA ASN A 46 26.53 4.49 6.41
C ASN A 46 26.20 4.83 4.94
N ARG A 47 25.03 5.43 4.66
CA ARG A 47 24.61 5.76 3.29
C ARG A 47 25.06 7.14 2.82
N LEU A 48 25.23 8.09 3.73
CA LEU A 48 25.78 9.41 3.40
C LEU A 48 27.30 9.36 3.12
N SER A 49 27.95 8.23 3.44
CA SER A 49 29.37 7.96 3.20
C SER A 49 29.72 7.52 1.77
N SER A 50 28.78 7.24 0.87
CA SER A 50 29.08 6.66 -0.45
C SER A 50 29.35 7.67 -1.57
N THR A 51 29.83 8.87 -1.25
CA THR A 51 30.33 9.83 -2.25
C THR A 51 31.64 10.46 -1.79
N ALA A 52 32.73 9.69 -1.86
CA ALA A 52 34.11 10.08 -2.20
C ALA A 52 35.12 9.11 -1.57
N ASP A 53 36.09 8.74 -2.40
CA ASP A 53 37.22 7.81 -2.25
C ASP A 53 37.74 7.40 -0.85
N THR A 54 38.09 6.11 -0.80
CA THR A 54 38.93 5.38 0.15
C THR A 54 39.94 6.20 0.96
N ALA A 55 39.67 6.37 2.25
CA ALA A 55 40.61 6.23 3.37
C ALA A 55 39.81 6.13 4.68
N ALA A 56 40.25 5.29 5.60
CA ALA A 56 39.64 5.15 6.92
C ALA A 56 39.56 6.51 7.65
N ALA A 57 38.35 7.08 7.72
CA ALA A 57 38.01 8.18 8.60
C ALA A 57 36.59 7.95 9.13
N ASN A 58 36.45 7.95 10.46
CA ASN A 58 35.15 8.00 11.13
C ASN A 58 34.31 9.13 10.53
N LEU A 59 33.23 8.82 9.82
CA LEU A 59 32.36 9.81 9.17
C LEU A 59 31.42 10.46 10.19
N SER A 60 31.96 11.23 11.13
CA SER A 60 31.14 12.12 11.96
C SER A 60 30.48 13.18 11.07
N ALA A 61 29.15 13.15 10.94
CA ALA A 61 28.40 14.18 10.23
C ALA A 61 28.05 15.31 11.20
N THR A 62 28.74 16.44 11.06
CA THR A 62 28.45 17.64 11.83
C THR A 62 27.35 18.44 11.15
N ILE A 63 26.16 18.50 11.76
CA ILE A 63 25.00 19.26 11.27
C ILE A 63 25.05 20.66 11.89
N PRO A 64 25.24 21.72 11.07
CA PRO A 64 25.09 23.09 11.55
C PRO A 64 23.65 23.28 12.04
N THR A 65 23.51 23.71 13.29
CA THR A 65 22.22 23.80 13.97
C THR A 65 22.02 25.20 14.51
N TYR A 66 20.83 25.75 14.31
CA TYR A 66 20.40 27.02 14.90
C TYR A 66 19.25 26.78 15.86
N PHE A 67 19.33 27.38 17.04
CA PHE A 67 18.22 27.44 17.99
C PHE A 67 17.58 28.83 17.92
N HIS A 68 16.29 28.85 17.63
CA HIS A 68 15.47 30.05 17.62
C HIS A 68 14.56 30.00 18.83
N ILE A 69 14.85 30.82 19.84
CA ILE A 69 13.99 30.96 21.01
C ILE A 69 12.94 32.01 20.70
N VAL A 70 11.69 31.59 20.61
CA VAL A 70 10.58 32.48 20.27
C VAL A 70 9.64 32.56 21.46
N SER A 71 9.69 33.69 22.14
CA SER A 71 8.97 33.92 23.38
C SER A 71 7.79 34.86 23.19
N SER A 72 6.72 34.64 23.95
CA SER A 72 5.75 35.71 24.20
C SER A 72 6.33 36.74 25.17
N THR A 73 5.71 37.91 25.22
CA THR A 73 6.04 39.00 26.14
C THR A 73 5.95 38.56 27.60
N ALA A 74 5.01 37.66 27.92
CA ALA A 74 4.85 37.12 29.27
C ALA A 74 5.94 36.10 29.65
N ASN A 75 6.55 35.43 28.66
CA ASN A 75 7.50 34.32 28.86
C ASN A 75 8.89 34.63 28.29
N GLN A 76 9.27 35.91 28.18
CA GLN A 76 10.54 36.33 27.57
C GLN A 76 11.76 35.68 28.22
N ASP A 77 11.72 35.54 29.54
CA ASP A 77 12.83 35.01 30.36
C ASP A 77 12.68 33.51 30.68
N LEU A 78 11.69 32.83 30.08
CA LEU A 78 11.38 31.43 30.39
C LEU A 78 12.52 30.46 30.02
N VAL A 79 13.20 30.72 28.89
CA VAL A 79 14.26 29.86 28.38
C VAL A 79 15.61 30.41 28.81
N THR A 80 16.29 29.73 29.72
CA THR A 80 17.63 30.11 30.19
C THR A 80 18.72 29.59 29.25
N ASP A 81 19.92 30.17 29.33
CA ASP A 81 21.07 29.68 28.56
C ASP A 81 21.49 28.27 29.01
N GLN A 82 21.23 27.91 30.27
CA GLN A 82 21.44 26.55 30.76
C GLN A 82 20.53 25.55 30.04
N MET A 83 19.24 25.87 29.87
CA MET A 83 18.32 25.01 29.11
C MET A 83 18.79 24.80 27.67
N ILE A 84 19.32 25.85 27.03
CA ILE A 84 19.87 25.78 25.67
C ILE A 84 21.07 24.85 25.60
N SER A 85 22.04 25.02 26.51
CA SER A 85 23.23 24.16 26.60
C SER A 85 22.84 22.70 26.85
N ASP A 86 22.01 22.46 27.85
CA ASP A 86 21.56 21.11 28.22
C ASP A 86 20.78 20.45 27.09
N GLN A 87 19.97 21.21 26.35
CA GLN A 87 19.22 20.68 25.22
C GLN A 87 20.14 20.23 24.08
N LEU A 88 21.21 20.98 23.81
CA LEU A 88 22.23 20.59 22.83
C LEU A 88 22.96 19.33 23.29
N ASP A 89 23.32 19.25 24.58
CA ASP A 89 23.98 18.09 25.18
C ASP A 89 23.10 16.83 25.09
N VAL A 90 21.80 16.94 25.36
CA VAL A 90 20.86 15.82 25.22
C VAL A 90 20.80 15.32 23.77
N VAL A 91 20.69 16.23 22.80
CA VAL A 91 20.64 15.84 21.37
C VAL A 91 21.97 15.19 20.96
N ASN A 92 23.12 15.80 21.29
CA ASN A 92 24.43 15.24 20.97
C ASN A 92 24.69 13.90 21.65
N ALA A 93 24.38 13.76 22.95
CA ALA A 93 24.54 12.50 23.68
C ALA A 93 23.71 11.38 23.07
N ARG A 94 22.48 11.68 22.62
CA ARG A 94 21.61 10.71 21.96
C ARG A 94 22.16 10.36 20.58
N TYR A 95 22.42 11.33 19.73
CA TYR A 95 22.81 11.05 18.33
C TYR A 95 24.29 10.65 18.13
N ALA A 96 25.15 10.81 19.14
CA ALA A 96 26.55 10.39 19.10
C ALA A 96 26.70 8.90 18.75
N VAL A 97 25.81 8.04 19.24
CA VAL A 97 25.81 6.59 18.92
C VAL A 97 25.50 6.29 17.44
N ALA A 98 24.94 7.27 16.73
CA ALA A 98 24.67 7.21 15.29
C ALA A 98 25.67 8.04 14.46
N GLY A 99 26.73 8.56 15.09
CA GLY A 99 27.79 9.31 14.42
C GLY A 99 27.37 10.69 13.89
N PHE A 100 26.29 11.27 14.44
CA PHE A 100 25.89 12.64 14.16
C PHE A 100 26.26 13.55 15.32
N THR A 101 26.80 14.72 14.99
CA THR A 101 27.07 15.79 15.94
C THR A 101 26.32 17.03 15.48
N PHE A 102 25.58 17.67 16.37
CA PHE A 102 24.90 18.93 16.12
C PHE A 102 25.81 20.04 16.63
N ASN A 103 26.30 20.86 15.71
CA ASN A 103 27.11 22.04 16.02
C ASN A 103 26.19 23.25 16.10
N LEU A 104 25.97 23.78 17.30
CA LEU A 104 25.17 24.98 17.50
C LEU A 104 25.92 26.19 16.96
N VAL A 105 25.49 26.70 15.80
CA VAL A 105 26.15 27.82 15.11
C VAL A 105 25.81 29.14 15.80
N ALA A 106 24.53 29.33 16.14
CA ALA A 106 24.07 30.46 16.94
C ALA A 106 22.72 30.15 17.58
N THR A 107 22.42 30.91 18.62
CA THR A 107 21.06 31.04 19.17
C THR A 107 20.57 32.45 18.93
N ASP A 108 19.31 32.62 18.53
CA ASP A 108 18.64 33.91 18.54
C ASP A 108 17.38 33.88 19.40
N ARG A 109 17.05 35.05 19.97
CA ARG A 109 15.89 35.25 20.83
C ARG A 109 14.97 36.26 20.17
N THR A 110 13.72 35.88 19.96
CA THR A 110 12.70 36.71 19.32
C THR A 110 11.49 36.81 20.24
N VAL A 111 11.06 38.03 20.55
CA VAL A 111 9.80 38.27 21.26
C VAL A 111 8.70 38.51 20.23
N ASN A 112 7.75 37.58 20.13
CA ASN A 112 6.58 37.71 19.27
C ASN A 112 5.46 36.77 19.74
N ASP A 113 4.44 37.33 20.40
CA ASP A 113 3.31 36.57 20.97
C ASP A 113 2.60 35.66 19.96
N LYS A 114 2.49 36.12 18.69
CA LYS A 114 1.87 35.32 17.63
C LYS A 114 2.73 34.11 17.30
N TRP A 115 4.02 34.32 17.06
CA TRP A 115 4.93 33.23 16.70
C TRP A 115 5.15 32.24 17.85
N ALA A 116 5.28 32.75 19.08
CA ALA A 116 5.43 31.92 20.28
C ALA A 116 4.24 30.97 20.51
N SER A 117 3.05 31.34 20.03
CA SER A 117 1.83 30.52 20.05
C SER A 117 1.54 29.78 18.74
N GLN A 118 2.55 29.64 17.87
CA GLN A 118 2.48 28.97 16.55
C GLN A 118 1.52 29.64 15.55
N GLN A 119 1.15 30.90 15.77
CA GLN A 119 0.40 31.67 14.78
C GLN A 119 1.38 32.27 13.77
N SER A 120 1.07 32.13 12.48
CA SER A 120 1.91 32.63 11.37
C SER A 120 3.29 31.96 11.25
N GLU A 121 3.36 30.64 11.48
CA GLU A 121 4.56 29.78 11.32
C GLU A 121 5.41 30.14 10.08
N ARG A 122 4.79 30.21 8.90
CA ARG A 122 5.52 30.49 7.64
C ARG A 122 6.21 31.85 7.65
N ALA A 123 5.64 32.85 8.32
CA ALA A 123 6.25 34.17 8.45
C ALA A 123 7.44 34.13 9.42
N MET A 124 7.32 33.40 10.52
CA MET A 124 8.41 33.15 11.47
C MET A 124 9.57 32.42 10.79
N GLN A 125 9.31 31.28 10.16
CA GLN A 125 10.35 30.47 9.51
C GLN A 125 11.04 31.26 8.39
N LYS A 126 10.28 31.99 7.56
CA LYS A 126 10.86 32.89 6.54
C LYS A 126 11.76 33.98 7.12
N ALA A 127 11.43 34.52 8.30
CA ALA A 127 12.19 35.59 8.93
C ALA A 127 13.44 35.08 9.66
N LEU A 128 13.34 33.91 10.30
CA LEU A 128 14.34 33.45 11.26
C LEU A 128 15.26 32.36 10.71
N ARG A 129 14.81 31.57 9.74
CA ARG A 129 15.60 30.47 9.19
C ARG A 129 16.99 30.93 8.74
N LYS A 130 18.02 30.16 9.10
CA LYS A 130 19.41 30.39 8.73
C LYS A 130 20.03 29.19 8.02
N GLY A 131 21.07 29.48 7.24
CA GLY A 131 21.90 28.49 6.57
C GLY A 131 21.29 27.96 5.27
N THR A 132 21.72 26.76 4.90
CA THR A 132 21.26 26.06 3.69
C THR A 132 20.26 24.97 4.06
N TYR A 133 19.78 24.21 3.07
CA TYR A 133 18.96 23.04 3.33
C TYR A 133 19.68 21.92 4.12
N GLY A 134 21.01 21.97 4.21
CA GLY A 134 21.80 21.09 5.09
C GLY A 134 21.92 21.57 6.54
N THR A 135 21.26 22.67 6.90
CA THR A 135 21.27 23.27 8.24
C THR A 135 19.98 22.96 8.99
N LEU A 136 20.08 22.46 10.22
CA LEU A 136 18.93 22.21 11.07
C LEU A 136 18.53 23.49 11.81
N ASN A 137 17.27 23.90 11.67
CA ASN A 137 16.70 25.02 12.41
C ASN A 137 15.68 24.48 13.41
N ILE A 138 15.86 24.75 14.70
CA ILE A 138 14.96 24.33 15.77
C ILE A 138 14.37 25.57 16.45
N TYR A 139 13.05 25.70 16.40
CA TYR A 139 12.28 26.78 16.97
C TYR A 139 11.68 26.34 18.31
N PHE A 140 12.20 26.88 19.41
CA PHE A 140 11.64 26.66 20.75
C PHE A 140 10.60 27.72 21.05
N LEU A 141 9.34 27.31 21.09
CA LEU A 141 8.19 28.20 21.24
C LEU A 141 7.69 28.15 22.70
N THR A 142 7.64 29.28 23.40
CA THR A 142 7.26 29.32 24.83
C THR A 142 5.78 29.03 25.07
N ASP A 143 4.93 29.32 24.07
CA ASP A 143 3.47 29.30 24.18
C ASP A 143 2.84 28.32 23.16
N LEU A 144 3.61 27.31 22.72
CA LEU A 144 3.12 26.29 21.78
C LEU A 144 1.85 25.63 22.34
N PRO A 145 0.72 25.63 21.59
CA PRO A 145 -0.52 25.08 22.10
C PRO A 145 -0.43 23.58 22.45
N ILE A 146 -0.61 23.28 23.73
CA ILE A 146 -0.74 21.92 24.26
C ILE A 146 -2.00 21.26 23.64
N PRO A 147 -2.00 19.96 23.26
CA PRO A 147 -1.08 18.89 23.63
C PRO A 147 0.22 18.77 22.83
N LEU A 148 0.45 19.59 21.81
CA LEU A 148 1.62 19.46 20.94
C LEU A 148 2.91 19.69 21.74
N LEU A 149 3.83 18.71 21.69
CA LEU A 149 5.17 18.84 22.26
C LEU A 149 6.18 19.30 21.21
N GLY A 150 6.05 18.81 19.97
CA GLY A 150 6.85 19.29 18.85
C GLY A 150 6.36 18.77 17.52
N GLN A 151 6.97 19.29 16.45
CA GLN A 151 6.82 18.80 15.08
C GLN A 151 8.07 19.16 14.25
N CYS A 152 8.50 18.29 13.35
CA CYS A 152 9.44 18.64 12.27
C CYS A 152 8.83 18.44 10.89
N THR A 153 9.30 19.22 9.93
CA THR A 153 9.05 18.98 8.51
C THR A 153 9.96 17.90 7.95
N PHE A 154 9.43 17.02 7.09
CA PHE A 154 10.22 15.96 6.45
C PHE A 154 11.14 16.51 5.35
N PRO A 155 12.34 15.94 5.19
CA PRO A 155 13.21 16.31 4.08
C PRO A 155 12.62 15.79 2.77
N VAL A 156 12.48 16.69 1.80
CA VAL A 156 12.18 16.37 0.40
C VAL A 156 13.46 16.36 -0.45
N ALA A 157 13.46 15.54 -1.49
CA ALA A 157 14.52 15.54 -2.50
C ALA A 157 14.33 16.74 -3.44
N ASN A 158 15.37 17.59 -3.56
CA ASN A 158 15.36 18.82 -4.36
C ASN A 158 14.25 19.82 -3.93
N PRO A 159 14.35 20.41 -2.73
CA PRO A 159 13.31 21.28 -2.20
C PRO A 159 13.12 22.53 -3.07
N THR A 160 11.86 22.91 -3.27
CA THR A 160 11.50 24.24 -3.77
C THR A 160 11.88 25.31 -2.74
N SER A 161 12.03 26.56 -3.17
CA SER A 161 12.30 27.66 -2.24
C SER A 161 11.22 27.83 -1.17
N ALA A 162 9.99 27.39 -1.43
CA ALA A 162 8.89 27.42 -0.47
C ALA A 162 9.03 26.35 0.62
N GLU A 163 9.54 25.16 0.26
CA GLU A 163 9.83 24.06 1.17
C GLU A 163 11.08 24.34 1.99
N THR A 164 12.14 24.88 1.36
CA THR A 164 13.35 25.37 2.04
C THR A 164 13.11 26.57 2.95
N VAL A 165 11.95 27.22 2.88
CA VAL A 165 11.60 28.28 3.85
C VAL A 165 10.92 27.69 5.07
N SER A 166 10.27 26.53 4.91
CA SER A 166 9.42 25.96 5.95
C SER A 166 10.09 24.78 6.65
N ASP A 167 11.35 24.47 6.35
CA ASP A 167 12.03 23.32 6.94
C ASP A 167 12.65 23.62 8.30
N GLY A 168 12.41 22.72 9.25
CA GLY A 168 12.89 22.82 10.62
C GLY A 168 12.00 22.06 11.59
N CYS A 169 12.24 22.28 12.88
CA CYS A 169 11.53 21.65 13.98
C CYS A 169 10.98 22.70 14.93
N GLU A 170 9.68 22.67 15.21
CA GLU A 170 9.04 23.52 16.22
C GLU A 170 8.77 22.70 17.47
N ILE A 171 9.26 23.18 18.61
CA ILE A 171 9.30 22.42 19.86
C ILE A 171 8.75 23.31 20.99
N VAL A 172 7.95 22.74 21.89
CA VAL A 172 7.53 23.46 23.10
C VAL A 172 8.74 23.69 24.00
N ALA A 173 9.05 24.95 24.29
CA ALA A 173 10.25 25.31 25.05
C ALA A 173 10.25 24.73 26.47
N THR A 174 9.07 24.54 27.06
CA THR A 174 8.93 23.93 28.40
C THR A 174 9.32 22.45 28.46
N SER A 175 9.53 21.79 27.31
CA SER A 175 10.05 20.40 27.23
C SER A 175 11.57 20.29 27.17
N MET A 176 12.29 21.43 27.12
CA MET A 176 13.74 21.45 27.28
C MET A 176 14.14 20.94 28.67
N PRO A 177 15.39 20.46 28.85
CA PRO A 177 15.90 20.06 30.16
C PRO A 177 15.67 21.11 31.22
N GLY A 178 15.09 20.72 32.37
CA GLY A 178 14.78 21.65 33.48
C GLY A 178 13.52 22.50 33.26
N GLY A 179 12.83 22.38 32.13
CA GLY A 179 11.58 23.07 31.86
C GLY A 179 10.39 22.57 32.68
N ALA A 180 9.28 23.30 32.64
CA ALA A 180 8.09 23.01 33.46
C ALA A 180 7.22 21.84 32.96
N LYS A 181 7.50 21.28 31.77
CA LYS A 181 6.63 20.27 31.13
C LYS A 181 6.92 18.85 31.61
N VAL A 182 6.79 18.57 32.91
CA VAL A 182 6.95 17.21 33.45
C VAL A 182 5.87 16.26 32.90
N PRO A 183 6.18 14.99 32.53
CA PRO A 183 7.48 14.31 32.55
C PRO A 183 8.32 14.46 31.25
N TYR A 184 7.96 15.40 30.38
CA TYR A 184 8.55 15.61 29.06
C TYR A 184 9.71 16.63 29.05
N ASN A 185 10.17 17.10 30.21
CA ASN A 185 11.14 18.18 30.39
C ASN A 185 12.60 17.70 30.43
N LEU A 186 12.91 16.63 29.71
CA LEU A 186 14.25 16.03 29.61
C LEU A 186 14.91 16.31 28.26
N GLY A 187 14.30 17.17 27.41
CA GLY A 187 14.80 17.47 26.07
C GLY A 187 14.60 16.37 25.03
N LEU A 188 13.90 15.27 25.38
CA LEU A 188 13.67 14.13 24.49
C LEU A 188 12.67 14.41 23.37
N THR A 189 11.85 15.45 23.49
CA THR A 189 10.96 15.89 22.42
C THR A 189 11.76 16.23 21.16
N VAL A 190 12.84 17.01 21.28
CA VAL A 190 13.70 17.38 20.14
C VAL A 190 14.28 16.13 19.47
N VAL A 191 14.73 15.17 20.29
CA VAL A 191 15.30 13.90 19.81
C VAL A 191 14.25 13.09 19.04
N HIS A 192 13.01 13.02 19.54
CA HIS A 192 11.91 12.34 18.87
C HIS A 192 11.58 12.97 17.51
N GLU A 193 11.50 14.29 17.45
CA GLU A 193 11.10 15.00 16.24
C GLU A 193 12.18 14.93 15.15
N ILE A 194 13.47 15.06 15.52
CA ILE A 194 14.58 14.87 14.57
C ILE A 194 14.63 13.42 14.06
N ALA A 195 14.37 12.42 14.92
CA ALA A 195 14.33 11.02 14.49
C ALA A 195 13.17 10.75 13.55
N THR A 196 12.01 11.35 13.82
CA THR A 196 10.82 11.28 12.97
C THR A 196 11.07 11.96 11.63
N MET A 197 11.73 13.11 11.60
CA MET A 197 12.15 13.79 10.35
C MET A 197 12.98 12.87 9.45
N LEU A 198 13.84 12.03 10.03
CA LEU A 198 14.81 11.20 9.30
C LEU A 198 14.27 9.81 8.90
N VAL A 199 13.02 9.47 9.27
CA VAL A 199 12.36 8.22 8.91
C VAL A 199 11.00 8.53 8.25
N SER A 200 10.78 8.09 7.00
CA SER A 200 9.50 8.32 6.31
C SER A 200 8.32 7.86 7.17
N LYS A 201 7.23 8.64 7.20
CA LYS A 201 5.95 8.33 7.89
C LYS A 201 5.40 6.94 7.59
N THR A 202 5.81 6.36 6.47
CA THR A 202 5.41 5.04 5.98
C THR A 202 6.36 3.90 6.35
N SER A 203 7.48 4.16 7.03
CA SER A 203 8.56 3.16 7.20
C SER A 203 9.15 3.10 8.60
N PHE A 204 9.79 1.97 8.92
CA PHE A 204 10.63 1.78 10.11
C PHE A 204 11.70 0.71 9.83
N GLN A 205 12.72 0.60 10.69
CA GLN A 205 13.71 -0.49 10.58
C GLN A 205 13.52 -1.58 11.60
N THR A 206 13.97 -2.76 11.20
CA THR A 206 13.86 -4.02 11.93
C THR A 206 14.91 -4.99 11.39
N SER A 207 14.98 -6.20 11.92
CA SER A 207 15.98 -7.21 11.56
C SER A 207 15.33 -8.44 10.95
N PHE A 208 15.95 -8.99 9.91
CA PHE A 208 15.66 -10.29 9.33
C PHE A 208 16.70 -11.30 9.80
N VAL A 209 16.24 -12.42 10.35
CA VAL A 209 17.07 -13.46 10.96
C VAL A 209 16.67 -14.82 10.38
N LEU A 210 17.64 -15.65 10.01
CA LEU A 210 17.37 -17.06 9.75
C LEU A 210 17.37 -17.82 11.08
N SER A 211 16.20 -18.26 11.54
CA SER A 211 16.13 -19.08 12.74
C SER A 211 16.55 -20.52 12.45
N ALA A 212 17.41 -21.08 13.31
CA ALA A 212 17.68 -22.51 13.39
C ALA A 212 16.88 -23.22 14.50
N SER A 213 16.32 -22.49 15.48
CA SER A 213 15.85 -23.06 16.76
C SER A 213 14.33 -23.14 16.96
N ASP A 214 13.52 -22.70 15.99
CA ASP A 214 12.04 -22.80 15.99
C ASP A 214 11.47 -23.57 14.78
N GLY A 215 12.32 -24.37 14.12
CA GLY A 215 11.92 -25.19 12.95
C GLY A 215 12.34 -24.61 11.59
N GLY A 216 13.39 -23.77 11.56
CA GLY A 216 14.10 -23.43 10.33
C GLY A 216 13.47 -22.32 9.48
N ARG A 217 12.47 -21.59 9.99
CA ARG A 217 11.76 -20.54 9.23
C ARG A 217 12.47 -19.18 9.44
N PRO A 218 12.58 -18.32 8.42
CA PRO A 218 13.11 -16.98 8.63
C PRO A 218 12.17 -16.14 9.53
N LEU A 219 12.72 -15.15 10.24
CA LEU A 219 12.02 -14.32 11.24
C LEU A 219 12.28 -12.83 11.00
N PHE A 220 11.21 -12.01 11.05
CA PHE A 220 11.33 -10.56 11.22
C PHE A 220 11.13 -10.16 12.69
N THR A 221 12.07 -9.39 13.24
CA THR A 221 12.05 -8.95 14.65
C THR A 221 12.67 -7.57 14.82
N ASN A 222 12.09 -6.76 15.70
CA ASN A 222 12.65 -5.44 16.04
C ASN A 222 13.81 -5.52 17.03
N THR A 223 14.06 -6.69 17.62
CA THR A 223 15.18 -6.89 18.54
C THR A 223 16.38 -7.38 17.73
N PRO A 224 17.51 -6.65 17.72
CA PRO A 224 18.73 -7.16 17.13
C PRO A 224 19.10 -8.48 17.82
N THR A 225 18.99 -9.59 17.09
CA THR A 225 19.61 -10.85 17.47
C THR A 225 20.99 -10.91 16.80
N GLU A 226 21.94 -11.62 17.42
CA GLU A 226 23.40 -11.67 17.17
C GLU A 226 23.85 -11.78 15.69
N ALA A 227 25.17 -11.89 15.46
CA ALA A 227 25.98 -11.74 14.24
C ALA A 227 25.44 -12.26 12.87
N GLN A 228 24.31 -12.98 12.81
CA GLN A 228 23.68 -13.47 11.58
C GLN A 228 22.37 -12.75 11.22
N SER A 229 22.13 -11.52 11.66
CA SER A 229 20.94 -10.73 11.26
C SER A 229 21.23 -9.75 10.11
N THR A 230 20.25 -9.55 9.21
CA THR A 230 20.27 -8.46 8.21
C THR A 230 19.26 -7.40 8.57
N ARG A 231 19.73 -6.18 8.74
CA ARG A 231 18.86 -5.03 8.97
C ARG A 231 18.07 -4.69 7.72
N VAL A 232 16.78 -4.43 7.88
CA VAL A 232 15.87 -4.07 6.80
C VAL A 232 15.04 -2.84 7.16
N VAL A 233 14.67 -2.07 6.13
CA VAL A 233 13.59 -1.07 6.19
C VAL A 233 12.31 -1.76 5.72
N ILE A 234 11.25 -1.65 6.52
CA ILE A 234 9.90 -2.05 6.14
C ILE A 234 9.07 -0.80 5.88
N THR A 235 8.47 -0.72 4.69
CA THR A 235 7.72 0.45 4.22
C THR A 235 6.32 0.04 3.78
N TYR A 236 5.28 0.72 4.26
CA TYR A 236 3.91 0.57 3.78
C TYR A 236 3.87 0.82 2.27
N LEU A 237 3.37 -0.16 1.50
CA LEU A 237 3.30 -0.07 0.05
C LEU A 237 1.85 0.12 -0.42
N ASN A 238 0.97 -0.81 -0.05
CA ASN A 238 -0.44 -0.77 -0.45
C ASN A 238 -1.30 -1.69 0.44
N GLU A 239 -2.62 -1.61 0.35
CA GLU A 239 -3.52 -2.48 1.10
C GLU A 239 -4.81 -2.85 0.37
N GLY A 240 -5.19 -4.13 0.51
CA GLY A 240 -6.48 -4.66 0.08
C GLY A 240 -7.53 -4.58 1.20
N ALA A 241 -8.64 -5.29 1.02
CA ALA A 241 -9.63 -5.44 2.08
C ALA A 241 -9.09 -6.30 3.24
N ALA A 242 -8.33 -7.36 2.92
CA ALA A 242 -7.90 -8.37 3.87
C ALA A 242 -6.46 -8.23 4.36
N ASN A 243 -5.59 -7.67 3.52
CA ASN A 243 -4.14 -7.72 3.71
C ASN A 243 -3.51 -6.35 3.47
N ILE A 244 -2.36 -6.13 4.10
CA ILE A 244 -1.49 -4.97 3.90
C ILE A 244 -0.17 -5.49 3.34
N ILE A 245 0.31 -4.83 2.29
CA ILE A 245 1.55 -5.16 1.60
C ILE A 245 2.61 -4.14 2.00
N TRP A 246 3.76 -4.66 2.41
CA TRP A 246 4.91 -3.91 2.86
C TRP A 246 6.09 -4.20 1.93
N GLN A 247 6.77 -3.15 1.49
CA GLN A 247 8.07 -3.27 0.87
C GLN A 247 9.11 -3.56 1.95
N ILE A 248 9.97 -4.53 1.67
CA ILE A 248 11.13 -4.86 2.50
C ILE A 248 12.39 -4.59 1.70
N LYS A 249 13.32 -3.82 2.28
CA LYS A 249 14.61 -3.52 1.64
C LYS A 249 15.72 -3.65 2.66
N PRO A 250 16.85 -4.28 2.32
CA PRO A 250 18.02 -4.24 3.19
C PRO A 250 18.47 -2.79 3.37
N VAL A 251 18.86 -2.43 4.59
CA VAL A 251 19.35 -1.08 4.84
C VAL A 251 20.71 -0.88 4.16
N ASP A 252 21.52 -1.93 4.11
CA ASP A 252 22.73 -2.02 3.30
C ASP A 252 22.62 -3.21 2.34
N ALA A 253 22.40 -2.92 1.05
CA ALA A 253 22.23 -3.95 0.03
C ALA A 253 23.53 -4.70 -0.30
N GLN A 254 24.70 -4.11 -0.02
CA GLN A 254 26.00 -4.74 -0.31
C GLN A 254 26.35 -5.80 0.75
N ASN A 255 25.95 -5.56 1.99
CA ASN A 255 26.26 -6.41 3.14
C ASN A 255 25.13 -7.40 3.52
N VAL A 256 24.26 -7.75 2.58
CA VAL A 256 23.27 -8.83 2.79
C VAL A 256 23.97 -10.18 2.69
N THR A 257 23.88 -10.98 3.75
CA THR A 257 24.43 -12.34 3.80
C THR A 257 23.84 -13.20 2.67
N GLN A 258 24.64 -14.10 2.10
CA GLN A 258 24.23 -14.90 0.93
C GLN A 258 22.95 -15.71 1.20
N ASN A 259 22.77 -16.18 2.43
CA ASN A 259 21.60 -16.97 2.84
C ASN A 259 20.32 -16.12 2.99
N HIS A 260 20.43 -14.80 3.16
CA HIS A 260 19.27 -13.90 3.30
C HIS A 260 18.76 -13.38 1.96
N ARG A 261 19.63 -13.27 0.95
CA ARG A 261 19.28 -12.72 -0.38
C ARG A 261 18.02 -13.35 -1.00
N PRO A 262 17.82 -14.69 -1.01
CA PRO A 262 16.61 -15.28 -1.60
C PRO A 262 15.29 -14.87 -0.94
N PHE A 263 15.33 -14.35 0.29
CA PHE A 263 14.17 -13.95 1.08
C PHE A 263 13.96 -12.43 1.12
N LEU A 264 14.93 -11.64 0.66
CA LEU A 264 14.85 -10.18 0.64
C LEU A 264 14.79 -9.62 -0.79
N ASP A 265 15.56 -10.21 -1.72
CA ASP A 265 15.65 -9.71 -3.09
C ASP A 265 14.35 -9.96 -3.85
N GLY A 266 13.74 -8.87 -4.33
CA GLY A 266 12.49 -8.95 -5.07
C GLY A 266 11.34 -9.53 -4.24
N LYS A 267 11.35 -9.36 -2.91
CA LYS A 267 10.28 -9.84 -2.02
C LYS A 267 9.47 -8.68 -1.43
N LEU A 268 8.21 -8.96 -1.13
CA LEU A 268 7.28 -8.10 -0.39
C LEU A 268 6.78 -8.86 0.82
N LEU A 269 6.55 -8.17 1.93
CA LEU A 269 5.95 -8.75 3.13
C LEU A 269 4.45 -8.48 3.12
N ARG A 270 3.65 -9.54 3.15
CA ARG A 270 2.20 -9.50 3.23
C ARG A 270 1.76 -9.85 4.66
N LEU A 271 1.05 -8.93 5.30
CA LEU A 271 0.51 -9.09 6.64
C LEU A 271 -1.01 -8.95 6.64
N ARG A 272 -1.68 -9.81 7.41
CA ARG A 272 -3.15 -9.89 7.47
C ARG A 272 -3.72 -8.84 8.41
N LYS A 273 -4.87 -8.26 8.04
CA LYS A 273 -5.66 -7.42 8.96
C LYS A 273 -6.40 -8.31 9.96
N GLY A 274 -6.69 -7.80 11.16
CA GLY A 274 -7.36 -8.63 12.18
C GLY A 274 -8.21 -7.88 13.17
N LEU A 275 -7.81 -6.66 13.56
CA LEU A 275 -8.48 -5.92 14.62
C LEU A 275 -9.00 -4.58 14.10
N LYS A 276 -10.19 -4.20 14.58
CA LYS A 276 -10.60 -2.79 14.58
C LYS A 276 -9.79 -2.10 15.66
N SER A 277 -9.14 -0.99 15.33
CA SER A 277 -8.49 -0.12 16.30
C SER A 277 -9.48 0.22 17.41
N SER A 278 -8.99 0.28 18.64
CA SER A 278 -9.79 0.71 19.80
C SER A 278 -10.39 2.12 19.61
N SER A 279 -9.80 2.94 18.75
CA SER A 279 -10.29 4.29 18.40
C SER A 279 -11.34 4.33 17.27
N TYR A 280 -11.65 3.19 16.64
CA TYR A 280 -12.52 3.15 15.46
C TYR A 280 -14.01 3.11 15.80
N THR A 281 -14.75 4.17 15.43
CA THR A 281 -16.21 4.30 15.63
C THR A 281 -17.04 4.04 14.36
N GLY A 282 -16.39 3.72 13.23
CA GLY A 282 -17.06 3.59 11.94
C GLY A 282 -17.75 2.24 11.71
N SER A 283 -18.63 2.22 10.70
CA SER A 283 -19.47 1.06 10.35
C SER A 283 -18.92 0.19 9.20
N ASN A 284 -17.67 0.40 8.75
CA ASN A 284 -17.11 -0.43 7.68
C ASN A 284 -17.02 -1.89 8.15
N ILE A 285 -17.58 -2.79 7.35
CA ILE A 285 -17.57 -4.24 7.59
C ILE A 285 -16.38 -4.82 6.82
N ILE A 286 -15.38 -5.34 7.53
CA ILE A 286 -14.41 -6.29 6.96
C ILE A 286 -14.62 -7.64 7.68
N PRO A 287 -15.26 -8.62 7.01
CA PRO A 287 -15.66 -9.91 7.59
C PRO A 287 -14.49 -10.93 7.55
N PRO A 288 -14.64 -12.13 8.16
CA PRO A 288 -13.56 -12.78 8.89
C PRO A 288 -12.39 -13.16 7.97
N LEU A 289 -11.21 -12.87 8.48
CA LEU A 289 -9.95 -13.12 7.81
C LEU A 289 -9.38 -14.40 8.41
N MET A 290 -9.39 -15.46 7.60
CA MET A 290 -8.74 -16.73 7.93
C MET A 290 -7.29 -16.46 8.37
N PRO A 291 -6.79 -17.08 9.46
CA PRO A 291 -5.41 -16.89 9.91
C PRO A 291 -4.40 -17.11 8.78
N THR A 292 -3.30 -16.36 8.79
CA THR A 292 -2.30 -16.37 7.71
C THR A 292 -1.78 -17.78 7.41
N GLU A 293 -1.60 -18.61 8.43
CA GLU A 293 -1.14 -19.99 8.26
C GLU A 293 -2.14 -20.87 7.49
N GLN A 294 -3.44 -20.75 7.79
CA GLN A 294 -4.47 -21.50 7.07
C GLN A 294 -4.62 -21.02 5.62
N VAL A 295 -4.47 -19.71 5.37
CA VAL A 295 -4.46 -19.16 4.00
C VAL A 295 -3.29 -19.72 3.21
N PHE A 296 -2.10 -19.82 3.82
CA PHE A 296 -0.93 -20.41 3.19
C PHE A 296 -1.12 -21.91 2.92
N ASP A 297 -1.64 -22.66 3.88
CA ASP A 297 -1.86 -24.10 3.72
C ASP A 297 -2.87 -24.38 2.60
N TYR A 298 -3.89 -23.54 2.45
CA TYR A 298 -4.80 -23.59 1.31
C TYR A 298 -4.07 -23.29 -0.01
N TYR A 299 -3.27 -22.21 -0.06
CA TYR A 299 -2.47 -21.88 -1.24
C TYR A 299 -1.55 -23.04 -1.65
N ASP A 300 -0.78 -23.59 -0.72
CA ASP A 300 0.22 -24.62 -0.99
C ASP A 300 -0.41 -25.97 -1.37
N ARG A 301 -1.52 -26.36 -0.73
CA ARG A 301 -2.16 -27.67 -0.96
C ARG A 301 -3.21 -27.66 -2.07
N LYS A 302 -3.84 -26.52 -2.36
CA LYS A 302 -4.98 -26.43 -3.31
C LYS A 302 -4.66 -25.61 -4.55
N MET A 303 -3.93 -24.50 -4.42
CA MET A 303 -3.67 -23.59 -5.56
C MET A 303 -2.40 -23.95 -6.31
N LYS A 304 -1.30 -24.17 -5.58
CA LYS A 304 0.00 -24.49 -6.15
C LYS A 304 0.02 -25.74 -7.05
N PRO A 305 -0.74 -26.82 -6.77
CA PRO A 305 -0.78 -27.97 -7.68
C PRO A 305 -1.49 -27.72 -9.02
N LEU A 306 -2.27 -26.63 -9.14
CA LEU A 306 -3.00 -26.31 -10.37
C LEU A 306 -2.12 -25.61 -11.42
N PHE A 307 -1.03 -24.97 -10.99
CA PHE A 307 -0.18 -24.12 -11.82
C PHE A 307 1.30 -24.39 -11.61
N GLY A 308 2.13 -24.11 -12.62
CA GLY A 308 3.58 -24.20 -12.52
C GLY A 308 4.19 -23.20 -11.52
N LYS A 309 5.38 -23.50 -10.97
CA LYS A 309 6.08 -22.62 -10.01
C LYS A 309 6.29 -21.20 -10.54
N ASP A 310 6.52 -21.06 -11.84
CA ASP A 310 6.74 -19.78 -12.50
C ASP A 310 5.44 -19.07 -12.90
N GLN A 311 4.27 -19.71 -12.78
CA GLN A 311 2.96 -19.17 -13.15
C GLN A 311 2.23 -18.50 -11.97
N LEU A 312 2.71 -18.71 -10.75
CA LEU A 312 2.17 -18.10 -9.53
C LEU A 312 3.15 -17.10 -8.93
N VAL A 313 2.60 -16.07 -8.28
CA VAL A 313 3.36 -15.26 -7.32
C VAL A 313 3.67 -16.16 -6.13
N GLU A 314 4.92 -16.62 -6.06
CA GLU A 314 5.39 -17.51 -5.01
C GLU A 314 5.25 -16.83 -3.64
N GLN A 315 4.77 -17.60 -2.67
CA GLN A 315 4.61 -17.19 -1.29
C GLN A 315 5.42 -18.14 -0.40
N THR A 316 6.07 -17.58 0.63
CA THR A 316 6.83 -18.34 1.63
C THR A 316 6.43 -17.87 3.03
N LYS A 317 6.19 -18.81 3.95
CA LYS A 317 5.94 -18.49 5.37
C LYS A 317 7.18 -17.88 6.01
N VAL A 318 6.98 -16.80 6.76
CA VAL A 318 8.01 -16.16 7.58
C VAL A 318 7.44 -15.96 8.98
N ALA A 319 8.23 -16.21 10.02
CA ALA A 319 7.88 -15.86 11.38
C ALA A 319 7.94 -14.33 11.56
N ILE A 320 7.05 -13.79 12.38
CA ILE A 320 7.01 -12.36 12.69
C ILE A 320 6.84 -12.16 14.20
N SER A 321 7.57 -11.22 14.78
CA SER A 321 7.41 -10.89 16.20
C SER A 321 6.20 -9.99 16.45
N SER A 322 5.63 -10.05 17.65
CA SER A 322 4.57 -9.13 18.10
C SER A 322 5.03 -7.67 18.10
N SER A 323 6.31 -7.42 18.39
CA SER A 323 6.92 -6.09 18.32
C SER A 323 6.88 -5.53 16.89
N LEU A 324 7.14 -6.36 15.88
CA LEU A 324 7.06 -5.96 14.47
C LEU A 324 5.65 -5.49 14.11
N ILE A 325 4.63 -6.26 14.51
CA ILE A 325 3.22 -5.94 14.28
C ILE A 325 2.86 -4.62 14.95
N THR A 326 3.35 -4.38 16.16
CA THR A 326 3.16 -3.13 16.89
C THR A 326 3.73 -1.94 16.10
N SER A 327 4.96 -2.04 15.58
CA SER A 327 5.57 -0.99 14.75
C SER A 327 4.84 -0.77 13.43
N CYS A 328 4.40 -1.83 12.77
CA CYS A 328 3.56 -1.71 11.58
C CYS A 328 2.23 -0.99 11.89
N ASN A 329 1.57 -1.29 13.01
CA ASN A 329 0.33 -0.61 13.39
C ASN A 329 0.56 0.87 13.72
N GLN A 330 1.67 1.24 14.35
CA GLN A 330 2.05 2.65 14.55
C GLN A 330 2.24 3.41 13.23
N VAL A 331 2.72 2.75 12.17
CA VAL A 331 2.75 3.35 10.81
C VAL A 331 1.33 3.59 10.30
N LEU A 332 0.42 2.62 10.46
CA LEU A 332 -0.97 2.76 10.02
C LEU A 332 -1.71 3.88 10.77
N GLU A 333 -1.54 3.98 12.08
CA GLU A 333 -2.10 5.05 12.91
C GLU A 333 -1.64 6.43 12.46
N ARG A 334 -0.34 6.57 12.11
CA ARG A 334 0.19 7.82 11.54
C ARG A 334 -0.42 8.14 10.18
N LEU A 335 -0.53 7.15 9.29
CA LEU A 335 -1.19 7.33 7.99
C LEU A 335 -2.67 7.74 8.13
N GLU A 336 -3.36 7.24 9.16
CA GLU A 336 -4.72 7.66 9.48
C GLU A 336 -4.77 9.09 10.01
N SER A 337 -3.89 9.44 10.95
CA SER A 337 -3.79 10.80 11.51
C SER A 337 -3.44 11.85 10.46
N ASP A 338 -2.72 11.45 9.42
CA ASP A 338 -2.30 12.33 8.32
C ASP A 338 -3.28 12.34 7.14
N HIS A 339 -4.40 11.61 7.24
CA HIS A 339 -5.39 11.45 6.18
C HIS A 339 -4.82 10.86 4.86
N LEU A 340 -3.74 10.09 4.96
CA LEU A 340 -3.09 9.42 3.82
C LEU A 340 -3.61 8.00 3.60
N ARG A 341 -4.28 7.43 4.61
CA ARG A 341 -4.91 6.11 4.52
C ARG A 341 -6.32 6.21 3.94
N HIS A 342 -6.64 5.35 2.97
CA HIS A 342 -7.95 5.34 2.32
C HIS A 342 -9.09 5.15 3.35
N GLU A 343 -10.14 5.97 3.28
CA GLU A 343 -11.29 6.00 4.21
C GLU A 343 -11.89 4.62 4.59
N LYS A 344 -12.12 3.75 3.61
CA LYS A 344 -12.62 2.36 3.79
C LYS A 344 -11.67 1.43 4.55
N ARG A 345 -10.43 1.87 4.79
CA ARG A 345 -9.36 1.10 5.45
C ARG A 345 -9.05 1.60 6.85
N ILE A 346 -9.43 2.85 7.16
CA ILE A 346 -9.26 3.46 8.47
C ILE A 346 -9.87 2.55 9.54
N GLY A 347 -9.13 2.38 10.63
CA GLY A 347 -9.49 1.55 11.77
C GLY A 347 -9.12 0.09 11.63
N TRP A 348 -8.76 -0.42 10.46
CA TRP A 348 -8.41 -1.84 10.29
C TRP A 348 -6.91 -2.07 10.40
N HIS A 349 -6.46 -2.62 11.52
CA HIS A 349 -5.05 -2.85 11.83
C HIS A 349 -4.66 -4.32 11.68
N LEU A 350 -3.36 -4.59 11.74
CA LEU A 350 -2.83 -5.94 11.59
C LEU A 350 -3.31 -6.88 12.70
N ALA A 351 -3.53 -8.14 12.33
CA ALA A 351 -3.77 -9.22 13.28
C ALA A 351 -2.50 -9.54 14.07
N GLN A 352 -2.67 -10.06 15.30
CA GLN A 352 -1.58 -10.59 16.11
C GLN A 352 -1.16 -12.00 15.66
N ASP A 353 -0.89 -12.18 14.36
CA ASP A 353 -0.40 -13.44 13.81
C ASP A 353 1.08 -13.62 14.14
N SER A 354 1.54 -14.85 14.38
CA SER A 354 2.98 -15.17 14.49
C SER A 354 3.65 -15.45 13.14
N VAL A 355 2.87 -15.46 12.05
CA VAL A 355 3.31 -15.78 10.69
C VAL A 355 2.87 -14.69 9.72
N GLY A 356 3.82 -14.22 8.91
CA GLY A 356 3.59 -13.40 7.71
C GLY A 356 3.91 -14.19 6.43
N LEU A 357 3.67 -13.57 5.27
CA LEU A 357 4.01 -14.17 3.98
C LEU A 357 4.98 -13.29 3.20
N LEU A 358 6.12 -13.86 2.79
CA LEU A 358 6.99 -13.27 1.79
C LEU A 358 6.45 -13.63 0.41
N MET A 359 6.14 -12.61 -0.39
CA MET A 359 5.65 -12.77 -1.75
C MET A 359 6.70 -12.30 -2.75
N THR A 360 6.80 -12.97 -3.90
CA THR A 360 7.57 -12.42 -5.02
C THR A 360 6.96 -11.10 -5.49
N SER A 361 7.80 -10.06 -5.54
CA SER A 361 7.42 -8.74 -6.03
C SER A 361 7.22 -8.79 -7.54
N MET A 362 6.05 -8.34 -7.99
CA MET A 362 5.75 -8.06 -9.40
C MET A 362 5.84 -6.56 -9.72
N ALA A 363 6.40 -5.77 -8.79
CA ALA A 363 6.55 -4.33 -8.98
C ALA A 363 7.57 -4.02 -10.07
N SER A 364 7.36 -2.89 -10.76
CA SER A 364 8.28 -2.42 -11.79
C SER A 364 9.70 -2.23 -11.24
N THR A 365 10.67 -2.70 -12.01
CA THR A 365 12.11 -2.49 -11.81
C THR A 365 12.59 -1.38 -12.75
N PRO A 366 13.82 -0.85 -12.60
CA PRO A 366 14.38 0.09 -13.58
C PRO A 366 14.42 -0.46 -15.02
N ASN A 367 14.45 -1.79 -15.18
CA ASN A 367 14.43 -2.46 -16.48
C ASN A 367 13.01 -2.77 -16.98
N THR A 368 11.97 -2.43 -16.22
CA THR A 368 10.58 -2.65 -16.60
C THR A 368 10.17 -1.63 -17.65
N LEU A 369 9.76 -2.14 -18.80
CA LEU A 369 9.17 -1.40 -19.91
C LEU A 369 7.67 -1.17 -19.68
N LYS A 370 6.97 -2.18 -19.16
CA LYS A 370 5.53 -2.10 -18.88
C LYS A 370 5.11 -3.10 -17.81
N GLY A 371 4.45 -2.62 -16.77
CA GLY A 371 3.70 -3.45 -15.83
C GLY A 371 2.22 -3.47 -16.20
N ILE A 372 1.58 -4.63 -16.11
CA ILE A 372 0.14 -4.80 -16.33
C ILE A 372 -0.41 -5.61 -15.16
N GLU A 373 -1.51 -5.13 -14.58
CA GLU A 373 -2.25 -5.83 -13.53
C GLU A 373 -3.73 -5.86 -13.93
N PHE A 374 -4.34 -7.05 -13.96
CA PHE A 374 -5.78 -7.16 -14.19
C PHE A 374 -6.37 -8.40 -13.54
N LYS A 375 -7.69 -8.42 -13.35
CA LYS A 375 -8.41 -9.62 -12.90
C LYS A 375 -9.03 -10.33 -14.11
N PRO A 376 -8.64 -11.58 -14.43
CA PRO A 376 -9.18 -12.28 -15.61
C PRO A 376 -10.69 -12.51 -15.56
N LYS A 377 -11.27 -12.60 -14.35
CA LYS A 377 -12.70 -12.85 -14.13
C LYS A 377 -13.16 -14.18 -14.75
N TRP A 378 -14.37 -14.21 -15.29
CA TRP A 378 -15.03 -15.42 -15.80
C TRP A 378 -14.58 -15.70 -17.23
N LEU A 379 -13.56 -16.55 -17.38
CA LEU A 379 -12.96 -16.86 -18.69
C LEU A 379 -13.80 -17.80 -19.56
N ALA A 380 -14.90 -18.30 -19.00
CA ALA A 380 -15.98 -18.98 -19.70
C ALA A 380 -17.33 -18.36 -19.32
N GLN A 381 -18.36 -18.60 -20.15
CA GLN A 381 -19.71 -18.15 -19.83
C GLN A 381 -20.21 -18.86 -18.56
N SER A 382 -21.09 -18.16 -17.79
CA SER A 382 -21.73 -18.78 -16.63
C SER A 382 -22.51 -20.03 -17.07
N PRO A 383 -22.41 -21.17 -16.35
CA PRO A 383 -23.18 -22.38 -16.68
C PRO A 383 -24.69 -22.17 -16.69
N THR A 384 -25.17 -21.15 -15.98
CA THR A 384 -26.59 -20.82 -15.80
C THR A 384 -27.03 -19.61 -16.62
N ALA A 385 -26.17 -19.08 -17.49
CA ALA A 385 -26.55 -18.02 -18.41
C ALA A 385 -27.57 -18.55 -19.44
N PRO A 386 -28.59 -17.76 -19.82
CA PRO A 386 -29.54 -18.14 -20.87
C PRO A 386 -28.84 -18.49 -22.21
N PRO A 387 -29.34 -19.45 -23.01
CA PRO A 387 -28.74 -19.81 -24.29
C PRO A 387 -28.63 -18.65 -25.29
N ASN A 388 -29.58 -17.71 -25.26
CA ASN A 388 -29.62 -16.50 -26.08
C ASN A 388 -28.84 -15.32 -25.46
N SER A 389 -27.85 -15.58 -24.61
CA SER A 389 -27.05 -14.54 -23.97
C SER A 389 -26.17 -13.80 -24.98
N VAL A 390 -26.34 -12.48 -25.07
CA VAL A 390 -25.48 -11.58 -25.85
C VAL A 390 -24.34 -10.98 -24.99
N ARG A 391 -24.40 -11.15 -23.67
CA ARG A 391 -23.35 -10.75 -22.71
C ARG A 391 -22.79 -11.94 -21.94
N CYS A 392 -21.48 -11.95 -21.68
CA CYS A 392 -20.92 -12.86 -20.68
C CYS A 392 -21.23 -12.35 -19.26
N ARG A 393 -21.12 -13.22 -18.25
CA ARG A 393 -21.41 -12.84 -16.84
C ARG A 393 -20.74 -11.54 -16.40
N THR A 394 -19.46 -11.36 -16.71
CA THR A 394 -18.71 -10.16 -16.29
C THR A 394 -19.21 -8.90 -17.00
N CYS A 395 -19.58 -9.02 -18.29
CA CYS A 395 -20.18 -7.92 -19.05
C CYS A 395 -21.58 -7.58 -18.52
N ALA A 396 -22.42 -8.59 -18.27
CA ALA A 396 -23.76 -8.43 -17.70
C ALA A 396 -23.70 -7.76 -16.31
N LEU A 397 -22.82 -8.23 -15.42
CA LEU A 397 -22.63 -7.66 -14.08
C LEU A 397 -22.13 -6.21 -14.11
N SER A 398 -21.29 -5.86 -15.08
CA SER A 398 -20.78 -4.50 -15.24
C SER A 398 -21.87 -3.55 -15.74
N ALA A 399 -22.71 -4.01 -16.67
CA ALA A 399 -23.88 -3.29 -17.14
C ALA A 399 -24.88 -3.08 -15.99
N PHE A 400 -25.23 -4.14 -15.27
CA PHE A 400 -26.12 -4.10 -14.11
C PHE A 400 -25.67 -3.09 -13.04
N ARG A 401 -24.37 -3.07 -12.73
CA ARG A 401 -23.81 -2.15 -11.72
C ARG A 401 -23.54 -0.73 -12.24
N ASN A 402 -23.82 -0.47 -13.51
CA ASN A 402 -23.41 0.73 -14.22
C ASN A 402 -21.92 1.08 -14.02
N LYS A 403 -21.04 0.07 -14.11
CA LYS A 403 -19.58 0.24 -13.97
C LYS A 403 -18.87 -0.01 -15.28
N LYS A 404 -17.89 0.83 -15.59
CA LYS A 404 -16.95 0.55 -16.67
C LYS A 404 -16.16 -0.70 -16.31
N ARG A 405 -16.16 -1.69 -17.21
CA ARG A 405 -15.32 -2.88 -17.07
C ARG A 405 -13.96 -2.64 -17.69
N GLN A 406 -13.00 -3.46 -17.30
CA GLN A 406 -11.75 -3.62 -18.06
C GLN A 406 -12.12 -4.36 -19.36
N ALA A 407 -11.93 -5.67 -19.48
CA ALA A 407 -12.22 -6.42 -20.71
C ALA A 407 -13.51 -7.22 -20.66
N CYS A 408 -13.95 -7.69 -21.83
CA CYS A 408 -14.69 -8.94 -21.91
C CYS A 408 -13.72 -10.11 -21.66
N PRO A 409 -13.88 -10.88 -20.56
CA PRO A 409 -12.99 -12.00 -20.25
C PRO A 409 -12.91 -13.09 -21.31
N LEU A 410 -14.00 -13.32 -22.07
CA LEU A 410 -14.05 -14.36 -23.09
C LEU A 410 -13.07 -14.09 -24.24
N ARG A 411 -12.71 -12.83 -24.49
CA ARG A 411 -11.71 -12.46 -25.50
C ARG A 411 -10.30 -12.90 -25.12
N LEU A 412 -10.03 -13.10 -23.82
CA LEU A 412 -8.70 -13.49 -23.34
C LEU A 412 -8.36 -14.95 -23.63
N THR A 413 -9.36 -15.81 -23.87
CA THR A 413 -9.19 -17.26 -24.07
C THR A 413 -9.80 -17.77 -25.38
N ARG A 414 -10.29 -16.86 -26.23
CA ARG A 414 -10.76 -17.15 -27.59
C ARG A 414 -10.13 -16.15 -28.56
N PRO A 415 -8.80 -16.24 -28.80
CA PRO A 415 -8.11 -15.33 -29.70
C PRO A 415 -8.41 -15.57 -31.20
N ASP A 416 -9.39 -16.40 -31.55
CA ASP A 416 -9.61 -16.81 -32.95
C ASP A 416 -10.32 -15.75 -33.81
N SER A 417 -9.84 -15.71 -35.04
CA SER A 417 -9.83 -14.72 -36.12
C SER A 417 -11.09 -14.65 -37.01
N SER A 418 -12.16 -15.39 -36.69
CA SER A 418 -13.32 -15.55 -37.58
C SER A 418 -14.37 -14.43 -37.51
N LYS A 419 -14.33 -13.56 -36.49
CA LYS A 419 -15.13 -12.33 -36.47
C LYS A 419 -14.20 -11.15 -36.75
N PRO A 420 -14.37 -10.41 -37.87
CA PRO A 420 -13.64 -9.17 -38.05
C PRO A 420 -14.00 -8.28 -36.87
N PRO A 421 -13.01 -7.67 -36.21
CA PRO A 421 -13.30 -6.86 -35.06
C PRO A 421 -14.02 -5.60 -35.62
N ALA A 422 -15.24 -5.32 -35.14
CA ALA A 422 -16.11 -4.24 -35.64
C ALA A 422 -15.29 -3.00 -36.00
N ALA A 423 -15.51 -2.42 -37.20
CA ALA A 423 -14.70 -1.47 -38.02
C ALA A 423 -13.57 -0.60 -37.38
N SER A 424 -13.54 -0.43 -36.07
CA SER A 424 -12.50 0.14 -35.21
C SER A 424 -11.16 -0.63 -35.07
N THR A 425 -10.98 -1.80 -35.70
CA THR A 425 -9.97 -2.78 -35.22
C THR A 425 -9.13 -3.47 -36.29
N GLN A 426 -8.84 -2.77 -37.39
CA GLN A 426 -7.75 -3.18 -38.32
C GLN A 426 -6.34 -3.18 -37.66
N ASN A 427 -6.24 -2.77 -36.40
CA ASN A 427 -5.11 -3.06 -35.54
C ASN A 427 -5.62 -3.94 -34.39
N PHE A 428 -5.08 -5.15 -34.20
CA PHE A 428 -5.19 -5.81 -32.89
C PHE A 428 -4.57 -4.87 -31.87
N THR A 429 -5.42 -4.08 -31.24
CA THR A 429 -5.07 -3.12 -30.21
C THR A 429 -5.15 -3.91 -28.92
N PRO A 430 -4.06 -4.06 -28.16
CA PRO A 430 -4.15 -4.75 -26.90
C PRO A 430 -5.17 -4.02 -26.00
N PRO A 431 -5.83 -4.71 -25.06
CA PRO A 431 -7.04 -4.21 -24.43
C PRO A 431 -6.86 -2.79 -23.84
N PRO A 432 -7.86 -1.89 -23.87
CA PRO A 432 -7.72 -0.44 -23.66
C PRO A 432 -7.22 0.06 -22.28
N TRP A 433 -6.64 -0.81 -21.45
CA TRP A 433 -5.84 -0.48 -20.23
C TRP A 433 -4.38 -0.96 -20.35
N ILE A 434 -3.94 -1.36 -21.55
CA ILE A 434 -2.58 -1.02 -21.96
C ILE A 434 -2.60 0.49 -22.02
N ASP A 435 -2.08 1.14 -20.97
CA ASP A 435 -2.00 2.60 -20.90
C ASP A 435 -1.33 3.13 -22.19
N THR A 436 -2.17 3.76 -23.02
CA THR A 436 -1.85 4.52 -24.23
C THR A 436 -1.90 6.02 -23.94
N SER A 437 -1.60 6.44 -22.70
CA SER A 437 -1.39 7.87 -22.44
C SER A 437 -0.43 8.44 -23.49
N PRO A 438 -0.63 9.69 -23.95
CA PRO A 438 0.13 10.24 -25.07
C PRO A 438 1.66 10.19 -24.90
N GLN A 439 2.16 10.02 -23.66
CA GLN A 439 3.58 9.85 -23.34
C GLN A 439 4.07 8.38 -23.35
N SER A 440 3.18 7.39 -23.34
CA SER A 440 3.45 5.93 -23.29
C SER A 440 3.00 5.25 -24.59
N ARG A 441 3.69 5.51 -25.70
CA ARG A 441 3.67 4.54 -26.81
C ARG A 441 4.62 3.42 -26.44
N ALA A 442 4.10 2.33 -25.88
CA ALA A 442 4.85 1.07 -25.85
C ALA A 442 5.38 0.80 -27.26
N SER A 443 6.66 0.46 -27.39
CA SER A 443 7.25 0.26 -28.71
C SER A 443 6.46 -0.80 -29.49
N PRO A 444 6.37 -0.71 -30.83
CA PRO A 444 5.71 -1.74 -31.63
C PRO A 444 6.19 -3.16 -31.32
N GLU A 445 7.44 -3.29 -30.89
CA GLU A 445 8.04 -4.54 -30.44
C GLU A 445 7.42 -5.06 -29.13
N VAL A 446 7.25 -4.19 -28.12
CA VAL A 446 6.54 -4.53 -26.87
C VAL A 446 5.11 -4.98 -27.16
N CYS A 447 4.40 -4.30 -28.05
CA CYS A 447 3.04 -4.67 -28.45
C CYS A 447 3.00 -6.05 -29.14
N ARG A 448 3.94 -6.35 -30.04
CA ARG A 448 4.06 -7.67 -30.67
C ARG A 448 4.39 -8.76 -29.65
N ALA A 449 5.32 -8.51 -28.74
CA ALA A 449 5.70 -9.46 -27.70
C ALA A 449 4.51 -9.77 -26.76
N LEU A 450 3.76 -8.75 -26.34
CA LEU A 450 2.54 -8.92 -25.54
C LEU A 450 1.45 -9.68 -26.30
N SER A 451 1.25 -9.37 -27.58
CA SER A 451 0.29 -10.09 -28.42
C SER A 451 0.66 -11.58 -28.51
N HIS A 452 1.92 -11.91 -28.79
CA HIS A 452 2.40 -13.29 -28.79
C HIS A 452 2.22 -13.97 -27.42
N PHE A 453 2.57 -13.28 -26.33
CA PHE A 453 2.44 -13.79 -24.97
C PHE A 453 1.01 -14.23 -24.61
N PHE A 454 -0.01 -13.44 -25.00
CA PHE A 454 -1.41 -13.75 -24.70
C PHE A 454 -2.09 -14.67 -25.72
N THR A 455 -1.58 -14.77 -26.95
CA THR A 455 -2.20 -15.59 -28.00
C THR A 455 -1.59 -16.98 -28.14
N LYS A 456 -0.29 -17.13 -27.88
CA LYS A 456 0.47 -18.38 -28.10
C LYS A 456 1.52 -18.70 -27.03
N GLY A 457 1.86 -17.73 -26.17
CA GLY A 457 2.89 -17.90 -25.13
C GLY A 457 2.32 -18.25 -23.76
N LYS A 458 3.17 -18.13 -22.73
CA LYS A 458 2.83 -18.44 -21.34
C LYS A 458 1.52 -17.78 -20.84
N GLY A 459 1.21 -16.56 -21.29
CA GLY A 459 -0.04 -15.89 -20.93
C GLY A 459 -1.28 -16.62 -21.44
N HIS A 460 -1.21 -17.15 -22.67
CA HIS A 460 -2.24 -18.00 -23.25
C HIS A 460 -2.43 -19.28 -22.41
N ASP A 461 -1.33 -19.98 -22.10
CA ASP A 461 -1.37 -21.26 -21.38
C ASP A 461 -1.94 -21.10 -19.97
N VAL A 462 -1.50 -20.07 -19.23
CA VAL A 462 -1.98 -19.79 -17.87
C VAL A 462 -3.47 -19.47 -17.88
N LEU A 463 -3.94 -18.63 -18.81
CA LEU A 463 -5.36 -18.27 -18.91
C LEU A 463 -6.22 -19.42 -19.43
N GLY A 464 -5.69 -20.25 -20.32
CA GLY A 464 -6.33 -21.48 -20.79
C GLY A 464 -6.55 -22.46 -19.64
N ARG A 465 -5.49 -22.76 -18.88
CA ARG A 465 -5.59 -23.62 -17.69
C ARG A 465 -6.53 -23.05 -16.62
N LEU A 466 -6.43 -21.75 -16.34
CA LEU A 466 -7.33 -21.08 -15.40
C LEU A 466 -8.80 -21.23 -15.81
N LYS A 467 -9.11 -21.13 -17.11
CA LYS A 467 -10.46 -21.35 -17.64
C LYS A 467 -10.93 -22.80 -17.47
N GLU A 468 -10.08 -23.77 -17.75
CA GLU A 468 -10.39 -25.20 -17.57
C GLU A 468 -10.71 -25.51 -16.11
N ASP A 469 -9.86 -25.04 -15.19
CA ASP A 469 -10.08 -25.23 -13.75
C ASP A 469 -11.35 -24.50 -13.26
N GLN A 470 -11.64 -23.29 -13.78
CA GLN A 470 -12.90 -22.58 -13.48
C GLN A 470 -14.15 -23.37 -13.90
N LEU A 471 -14.10 -24.10 -15.02
CA LEU A 471 -15.20 -24.92 -15.53
C LEU A 471 -15.32 -26.26 -14.79
N ALA A 472 -14.18 -26.92 -14.54
CA ALA A 472 -14.14 -28.21 -13.85
C ALA A 472 -14.64 -28.11 -12.40
N LEU A 473 -14.36 -26.98 -11.74
CA LEU A 473 -14.74 -26.75 -10.34
C LEU A 473 -16.16 -26.23 -10.17
N ASP A 474 -16.73 -25.58 -11.19
CA ASP A 474 -18.11 -25.09 -11.14
C ASP A 474 -18.84 -25.37 -12.47
N PRO A 475 -19.18 -26.65 -12.73
CA PRO A 475 -19.86 -27.04 -13.96
C PRO A 475 -21.37 -26.71 -13.94
N LYS A 476 -21.94 -26.41 -12.77
CA LYS A 476 -23.39 -26.25 -12.59
C LYS A 476 -23.84 -24.82 -12.30
N GLY A 477 -22.95 -23.94 -11.83
CA GLY A 477 -23.28 -22.57 -11.45
C GLY A 477 -23.94 -22.48 -10.07
N VAL A 478 -23.83 -21.31 -9.44
CA VAL A 478 -24.31 -21.08 -8.06
C VAL A 478 -25.83 -21.21 -7.92
N SER A 479 -26.62 -20.80 -8.92
CA SER A 479 -28.08 -20.80 -8.85
C SER A 479 -28.70 -22.21 -8.92
N THR A 480 -27.96 -23.20 -9.44
CA THR A 480 -28.41 -24.61 -9.39
C THR A 480 -28.07 -25.25 -8.04
N LEU A 481 -26.98 -24.83 -7.40
CA LEU A 481 -26.48 -25.40 -6.14
C LEU A 481 -27.13 -24.80 -4.89
N CYS A 482 -27.63 -23.57 -4.97
CA CYS A 482 -28.14 -22.81 -3.84
C CYS A 482 -29.61 -22.41 -4.02
N GLU A 483 -30.25 -22.07 -2.91
CA GLU A 483 -31.62 -21.54 -2.84
C GLU A 483 -31.68 -20.39 -1.83
N PRO A 484 -32.70 -19.52 -1.92
CA PRO A 484 -32.95 -18.51 -0.90
C PRO A 484 -33.10 -19.16 0.48
N SER A 485 -32.46 -18.59 1.50
CA SER A 485 -32.76 -19.04 2.87
C SER A 485 -34.16 -18.55 3.26
N PRO A 486 -34.99 -19.39 3.92
CA PRO A 486 -36.28 -18.95 4.44
C PRO A 486 -36.04 -17.83 5.47
N SER A 487 -36.50 -16.62 5.17
CA SER A 487 -36.40 -15.49 6.08
C SER A 487 -37.53 -15.56 7.11
N PRO A 488 -37.26 -15.49 8.42
CA PRO A 488 -38.30 -15.36 9.44
C PRO A 488 -38.92 -13.94 9.50
N THR A 489 -38.38 -12.97 8.77
CA THR A 489 -38.86 -11.57 8.77
C THR A 489 -39.06 -11.05 7.34
N PRO A 490 -40.21 -10.40 7.04
CA PRO A 490 -40.44 -9.78 5.74
C PRO A 490 -39.44 -8.64 5.49
N THR A 491 -38.95 -8.54 4.26
CA THR A 491 -38.01 -7.51 3.82
C THR A 491 -38.63 -6.12 4.00
N PRO A 492 -37.97 -5.14 4.65
CA PRO A 492 -38.51 -3.80 4.78
C PRO A 492 -38.78 -3.16 3.41
N PRO A 493 -39.92 -2.46 3.22
CA PRO A 493 -40.38 -1.98 1.92
C PRO A 493 -39.45 -0.95 1.24
N HIS A 494 -38.48 -0.40 1.96
CA HIS A 494 -37.57 0.65 1.46
C HIS A 494 -36.27 0.14 0.82
N LYS A 495 -36.06 -1.18 0.67
CA LYS A 495 -34.89 -1.74 -0.03
C LYS A 495 -35.31 -2.85 -1.01
N PRO A 496 -35.85 -2.51 -2.19
CA PRO A 496 -36.34 -3.48 -3.19
C PRO A 496 -35.26 -4.42 -3.78
N HIS A 497 -33.97 -4.21 -3.46
CA HIS A 497 -32.84 -5.06 -3.87
C HIS A 497 -32.00 -5.59 -2.70
N ALA A 498 -32.48 -5.50 -1.45
CA ALA A 498 -31.79 -6.11 -0.31
C ALA A 498 -32.16 -7.59 -0.21
N HIS A 499 -31.55 -8.40 -1.07
CA HIS A 499 -31.73 -9.84 -1.04
C HIS A 499 -31.17 -10.44 0.27
N GLY A 500 -31.89 -11.42 0.83
CA GLY A 500 -31.49 -12.15 2.04
C GLY A 500 -30.33 -13.13 1.81
N PRO A 501 -29.88 -13.87 2.84
CA PRO A 501 -28.87 -14.91 2.66
C PRO A 501 -29.37 -16.04 1.75
N ALA A 502 -28.44 -16.75 1.13
CA ALA A 502 -28.72 -18.00 0.41
C ALA A 502 -28.06 -19.17 1.13
N ARG A 503 -28.62 -20.37 0.94
CA ARG A 503 -28.08 -21.62 1.49
C ARG A 503 -27.90 -22.66 0.38
N PRO A 504 -27.02 -23.65 0.57
CA PRO A 504 -26.98 -24.83 -0.29
C PRO A 504 -28.34 -25.54 -0.26
N LYS A 505 -28.77 -26.09 -1.41
CA LYS A 505 -29.96 -26.96 -1.47
C LYS A 505 -29.72 -28.25 -0.67
N PRO A 506 -30.78 -28.95 -0.20
CA PRO A 506 -30.63 -30.25 0.46
C PRO A 506 -29.89 -31.30 -0.39
N SER A 507 -29.99 -31.20 -1.72
CA SER A 507 -29.29 -32.07 -2.67
C SER A 507 -27.82 -31.71 -2.90
N THR A 508 -27.36 -30.56 -2.40
CA THR A 508 -26.02 -30.03 -2.69
C THR A 508 -25.04 -30.50 -1.62
N THR A 509 -23.94 -31.12 -2.06
CA THR A 509 -22.92 -31.66 -1.16
C THR A 509 -21.93 -30.59 -0.70
N ALA A 510 -21.28 -30.81 0.45
CA ALA A 510 -20.21 -29.93 0.93
C ALA A 510 -19.04 -29.83 -0.08
N ASP A 511 -18.70 -30.92 -0.77
CA ASP A 511 -17.68 -30.93 -1.83
C ASP A 511 -18.05 -30.00 -3.01
N GLN A 512 -19.34 -29.96 -3.41
CA GLN A 512 -19.80 -29.04 -4.45
C GLN A 512 -19.64 -27.58 -4.03
N ILE A 513 -19.95 -27.23 -2.78
CA ILE A 513 -19.76 -25.87 -2.25
C ILE A 513 -18.27 -25.52 -2.12
N ALA A 514 -17.42 -26.48 -1.71
CA ALA A 514 -15.98 -26.29 -1.65
C ALA A 514 -15.37 -26.06 -3.04
N LYS A 515 -15.80 -26.82 -4.05
CA LYS A 515 -15.37 -26.64 -5.45
C LYS A 515 -15.86 -25.30 -6.01
N LEU A 516 -17.12 -24.91 -5.76
CA LEU A 516 -17.65 -23.59 -6.12
C LEU A 516 -16.82 -22.46 -5.48
N SER A 517 -16.48 -22.59 -4.20
CA SER A 517 -15.64 -21.66 -3.44
C SER A 517 -14.24 -21.51 -4.07
N MET A 518 -13.66 -22.64 -4.49
CA MET A 518 -12.38 -22.67 -5.19
C MET A 518 -12.49 -22.01 -6.58
N ALA A 519 -13.55 -22.27 -7.35
CA ALA A 519 -13.82 -21.60 -8.61
C ALA A 519 -13.97 -20.08 -8.43
N MET A 520 -14.66 -19.62 -7.39
CA MET A 520 -14.80 -18.19 -7.07
C MET A 520 -13.48 -17.54 -6.67
N THR A 521 -12.55 -18.31 -6.09
CA THR A 521 -11.16 -17.87 -5.86
C THR A 521 -10.44 -17.65 -7.19
N LEU A 522 -10.51 -18.61 -8.11
CA LEU A 522 -9.93 -18.52 -9.45
C LEU A 522 -10.55 -17.42 -10.33
N ARG A 523 -11.79 -17.01 -10.07
CA ARG A 523 -12.47 -15.91 -10.79
C ARG A 523 -12.16 -14.53 -10.21
N ASP A 524 -11.58 -14.45 -9.02
CA ASP A 524 -11.24 -13.19 -8.36
C ASP A 524 -9.73 -13.00 -8.15
N CYS A 525 -8.91 -13.90 -8.68
CA CYS A 525 -7.46 -13.74 -8.72
C CYS A 525 -7.03 -12.56 -9.61
N THR A 526 -5.79 -12.15 -9.43
CA THR A 526 -5.13 -11.10 -10.22
C THR A 526 -4.03 -11.73 -11.08
N PHE A 527 -3.90 -11.31 -12.33
CA PHE A 527 -2.78 -11.66 -13.21
C PHE A 527 -1.88 -10.44 -13.39
N PHE A 528 -0.65 -10.56 -12.90
CA PHE A 528 0.42 -9.57 -13.06
C PHE A 528 1.27 -9.94 -14.25
N VAL A 529 1.61 -8.97 -15.10
CA VAL A 529 2.53 -9.13 -16.22
C VAL A 529 3.57 -8.03 -16.17
N ASN A 530 4.85 -8.41 -16.14
CA ASN A 530 5.98 -7.50 -16.20
C ASN A 530 6.72 -7.71 -17.51
N VAL A 531 6.78 -6.67 -18.33
CA VAL A 531 7.60 -6.61 -19.55
C VAL A 531 8.88 -5.86 -19.21
N SER A 532 10.03 -6.49 -19.41
CA SER A 532 11.34 -5.92 -19.09
C SER A 532 12.41 -6.33 -20.10
N HIS A 533 13.59 -5.73 -20.02
CA HIS A 533 14.77 -6.26 -20.71
C HIS A 533 15.52 -7.27 -19.83
N ASP A 534 16.03 -8.35 -20.45
CA ASP A 534 17.05 -9.21 -19.83
C ASP A 534 18.44 -8.56 -19.85
N ALA A 535 19.43 -9.26 -19.28
CA ALA A 535 20.83 -8.80 -19.27
C ALA A 535 21.44 -8.60 -20.67
N LYS A 536 20.82 -9.14 -21.72
CA LYS A 536 21.25 -8.99 -23.13
C LYS A 536 20.42 -7.93 -23.87
N GLY A 537 19.56 -7.19 -23.18
CA GLY A 537 18.69 -6.18 -23.77
C GLY A 537 17.48 -6.74 -24.52
N ARG A 538 17.18 -8.04 -24.41
CA ARG A 538 16.02 -8.66 -25.09
C ARG A 538 14.76 -8.47 -24.26
N ILE A 539 13.63 -8.25 -24.92
CA ILE A 539 12.33 -8.18 -24.25
C ILE A 539 11.97 -9.55 -23.66
N VAL A 540 11.68 -9.56 -22.36
CA VAL A 540 11.18 -10.73 -21.62
C VAL A 540 9.88 -10.33 -20.93
N ILE A 541 8.92 -11.26 -20.91
CA ILE A 541 7.62 -11.08 -20.29
C ILE A 541 7.45 -12.15 -19.22
N ASP A 542 7.29 -11.73 -17.96
CA ASP A 542 6.92 -12.61 -16.85
C ASP A 542 5.48 -12.34 -16.42
N GLY A 543 4.64 -13.37 -16.46
CA GLY A 543 3.23 -13.27 -16.07
C GLY A 543 2.86 -14.28 -15.00
N ARG A 544 2.23 -13.81 -13.90
CA ARG A 544 1.95 -14.61 -12.71
C ARG A 544 0.59 -14.32 -12.10
N LEU A 545 -0.10 -15.36 -11.63
CA LEU A 545 -1.34 -15.25 -10.87
C LEU A 545 -1.05 -14.98 -9.38
N ALA A 546 -1.89 -14.14 -8.78
CA ALA A 546 -1.85 -13.73 -7.38
C ALA A 546 -3.29 -13.56 -6.83
N ASP A 547 -3.43 -13.16 -5.56
CA ASP A 547 -4.74 -12.93 -4.89
C ASP A 547 -5.62 -14.21 -4.87
N LEU A 548 -5.00 -15.36 -4.57
CA LEU A 548 -5.63 -16.69 -4.55
C LEU A 548 -6.10 -17.11 -3.14
N ASP A 549 -6.47 -16.13 -2.31
CA ASP A 549 -7.00 -16.39 -0.98
C ASP A 549 -8.35 -17.12 -1.04
N PRO A 550 -8.61 -18.10 -0.16
CA PRO A 550 -9.84 -18.87 -0.19
C PRO A 550 -11.06 -17.97 -0.02
N LYS A 551 -12.02 -18.09 -0.93
CA LYS A 551 -13.34 -17.49 -0.77
C LYS A 551 -14.25 -18.47 -0.03
N SER A 552 -14.60 -18.20 1.23
CA SER A 552 -15.53 -19.06 1.98
C SER A 552 -16.93 -19.08 1.35
N GLY A 553 -17.39 -20.26 0.94
CA GLY A 553 -18.79 -20.52 0.55
C GLY A 553 -19.71 -20.89 1.71
N ASP A 554 -19.15 -21.14 2.90
CA ASP A 554 -19.91 -21.41 4.13
C ASP A 554 -20.43 -20.11 4.77
N ASP A 555 -19.87 -18.96 4.36
CA ASP A 555 -20.42 -17.64 4.69
C ASP A 555 -21.72 -17.42 3.90
N ALA A 556 -22.86 -17.65 4.57
CA ALA A 556 -24.20 -17.48 4.00
C ALA A 556 -24.43 -16.09 3.39
N LYS A 557 -23.72 -15.04 3.83
CA LYS A 557 -23.80 -13.71 3.21
C LYS A 557 -23.03 -13.66 1.89
N ARG A 558 -21.85 -14.26 1.83
CA ARG A 558 -21.03 -14.32 0.61
C ARG A 558 -21.66 -15.25 -0.43
N LEU A 559 -22.16 -16.41 0.01
CA LEU A 559 -22.92 -17.33 -0.83
C LEU A 559 -24.21 -16.67 -1.35
N GLY A 560 -24.95 -16.00 -0.46
CA GLY A 560 -26.10 -15.16 -0.82
C GLY A 560 -25.76 -14.14 -1.89
N LYS A 561 -24.67 -13.40 -1.72
CA LYS A 561 -24.21 -12.44 -2.72
C LYS A 561 -23.95 -13.09 -4.07
N TRP A 562 -23.29 -14.25 -4.13
CA TRP A 562 -23.02 -14.93 -5.40
C TRP A 562 -24.28 -15.42 -6.07
N TYR A 563 -25.20 -15.98 -5.29
CA TYR A 563 -26.49 -16.47 -5.75
C TYR A 563 -27.34 -15.34 -6.33
N TRP A 564 -27.56 -14.27 -5.56
CA TRP A 564 -28.41 -13.16 -6.00
C TRP A 564 -27.79 -12.34 -7.14
N ASP A 565 -26.46 -12.11 -7.11
CA ASP A 565 -25.78 -11.52 -8.27
C ASP A 565 -26.00 -12.36 -9.54
N GLU A 566 -26.20 -13.67 -9.46
CA GLU A 566 -26.47 -14.52 -10.63
C GLU A 566 -27.96 -14.46 -11.04
N VAL A 567 -28.87 -14.63 -10.07
CA VAL A 567 -30.32 -14.63 -10.29
C VAL A 567 -30.77 -13.31 -10.90
N ASP A 568 -30.33 -12.17 -10.34
CA ASP A 568 -30.68 -10.84 -10.83
C ASP A 568 -30.25 -10.62 -12.28
N LEU A 569 -29.07 -11.13 -12.67
CA LEU A 569 -28.59 -10.99 -14.04
C LEU A 569 -29.43 -11.78 -15.05
N ILE A 570 -29.97 -12.92 -14.62
CA ILE A 570 -30.83 -13.78 -15.43
C ILE A 570 -32.23 -13.17 -15.51
N GLU A 571 -32.88 -12.96 -14.38
CA GLU A 571 -34.28 -12.53 -14.29
C GLU A 571 -34.51 -11.13 -14.85
N GLN A 572 -33.55 -10.24 -14.68
CA GLN A 572 -33.63 -8.87 -15.20
C GLN A 572 -33.05 -8.73 -16.61
N GLY A 573 -32.77 -9.83 -17.33
CA GLY A 573 -32.39 -9.77 -18.75
C GLY A 573 -31.04 -9.11 -19.06
N TRP A 574 -30.12 -9.03 -18.10
CA TRP A 574 -28.81 -8.41 -18.32
C TRP A 574 -27.90 -9.22 -19.25
N TYR A 575 -28.07 -10.55 -19.23
CA TYR A 575 -27.42 -11.47 -20.17
C TYR A 575 -27.91 -11.30 -21.61
N THR A 576 -29.22 -11.14 -21.79
CA THR A 576 -29.92 -11.10 -23.10
C THR A 576 -29.98 -9.69 -23.70
N GLY A 577 -29.58 -8.65 -22.96
CA GLY A 577 -29.62 -7.28 -23.46
C GLY A 577 -30.95 -6.56 -23.20
N THR A 578 -31.95 -7.25 -22.67
CA THR A 578 -33.33 -6.75 -22.49
C THR A 578 -33.57 -6.07 -21.14
N GLY A 579 -32.53 -5.83 -20.34
CA GLY A 579 -32.66 -5.34 -18.97
C GLY A 579 -33.17 -3.90 -18.82
N VAL A 580 -33.97 -3.69 -17.77
CA VAL A 580 -34.65 -2.44 -17.44
C VAL A 580 -33.65 -1.31 -17.14
N GLY A 581 -33.83 -0.14 -17.75
CA GLY A 581 -32.99 1.04 -17.52
C GLY A 581 -31.75 1.16 -18.43
N ALA A 582 -31.68 0.36 -19.50
CA ALA A 582 -30.73 0.57 -20.58
C ALA A 582 -31.07 1.86 -21.34
N GLY A 583 -30.63 3.02 -20.83
CA GLY A 583 -30.44 4.19 -21.66
C GLY A 583 -29.58 3.77 -22.85
N LYS A 584 -30.11 3.98 -24.06
CA LYS A 584 -29.54 3.59 -25.37
C LYS A 584 -28.22 4.28 -25.74
N GLU A 585 -27.45 4.77 -24.78
CA GLU A 585 -26.18 5.44 -25.04
C GLU A 585 -25.01 4.52 -24.65
N GLY A 586 -24.54 3.75 -25.64
CA GLY A 586 -23.11 3.42 -25.77
C GLY A 586 -22.58 2.12 -25.17
N ARG A 587 -23.34 1.01 -25.10
CA ARG A 587 -22.83 -0.29 -24.58
C ARG A 587 -23.20 -1.53 -25.39
N GLU A 588 -23.62 -1.39 -26.64
CA GLU A 588 -24.06 -2.51 -27.48
C GLU A 588 -22.91 -3.31 -28.15
N GLU A 589 -21.66 -2.84 -28.24
CA GLU A 589 -20.68 -3.48 -29.15
C GLU A 589 -19.45 -4.18 -28.51
N GLU A 590 -19.39 -4.33 -27.20
CA GLU A 590 -18.10 -4.63 -26.54
C GLU A 590 -17.99 -6.05 -25.93
N CYS A 591 -19.04 -6.87 -25.97
CA CYS A 591 -18.98 -8.26 -25.48
C CYS A 591 -18.69 -9.23 -26.63
N TRP A 592 -17.89 -10.28 -26.39
CA TRP A 592 -17.60 -11.32 -27.39
C TRP A 592 -18.85 -12.06 -27.89
N LEU A 593 -19.88 -12.21 -27.04
CA LEU A 593 -21.11 -12.90 -27.39
C LEU A 593 -22.11 -12.05 -28.17
N TRP A 594 -21.81 -10.76 -28.38
CA TRP A 594 -22.68 -9.91 -29.18
C TRP A 594 -22.50 -10.24 -30.66
N GLU A 595 -23.60 -10.44 -31.37
CA GLU A 595 -23.59 -10.80 -32.80
C GLU A 595 -24.10 -9.67 -33.72
N GLY A 596 -24.51 -8.54 -33.16
CA GLY A 596 -25.23 -7.49 -33.91
C GLY A 596 -26.69 -7.86 -34.15
N GLU A 597 -27.54 -6.86 -34.31
CA GLU A 597 -28.80 -7.00 -35.06
C GLU A 597 -28.62 -6.40 -36.45
#